data_AF-A0A383EIK1-F1
#
_entry.id   AF-A0A383EIK1-F1
#
_cell.length_a   1.000
_cell.length_b   1.000
_cell.length_c   1.000
_cell.angle_alpha   90.00
_cell.angle_beta   90.00
_cell.angle_gamma   90.00
#
_symmetry.space_group_name_H-M   'P 1'
#
loop_
_entity.id
_entity.type
_entity.pdbx_description
1 polymer ?
#
loop_
_entity_poly.entity_id
_entity_poly.type
_entity_poly.pdbx_seq_one_letter_code
_entity_poly.pdbx_strand_id
1 'polypeptide(L)'
;MRAGSQKKIFINCSLFPVIMILSVLATGCTQLGIRNKLSSLPKKDVERSYYQNGNLEYEAEFVNGKLDGTSRVWSVDGNLYSKSEYSNGQPHGVWIIFHSNGTLMHEVQYEYGQKHGIEKWFYENEQLKSEQNFNYGKPVTDMIRWNQDGTILY
;
A
#
# COMPACT_ATOMS: atom_id res chain seq x y z
N MET A 1 -16.87 10.02 64.11
CA MET A 1 -17.55 11.28 63.76
C MET A 1 -16.57 12.44 63.89
N ARG A 2 -16.15 13.07 62.79
CA ARG A 2 -15.49 14.39 62.80
C ARG A 2 -15.87 15.16 61.53
N ALA A 3 -16.24 16.43 61.70
CA ALA A 3 -16.31 17.45 60.66
C ALA A 3 -14.88 17.74 60.11
N GLY A 4 -14.66 18.47 59.01
CA GLY A 4 -15.57 19.17 58.09
C GLY A 4 -14.92 20.47 57.58
N SER A 5 -15.13 20.80 56.31
CA SER A 5 -14.92 22.11 55.67
C SER A 5 -13.51 22.78 55.69
N GLN A 6 -12.75 22.57 54.61
CA GLN A 6 -12.28 23.62 53.68
C GLN A 6 -11.95 25.05 54.20
N LYS A 7 -10.70 25.52 53.98
CA LYS A 7 -10.36 26.56 52.96
C LYS A 7 -8.87 26.97 52.92
N LYS A 8 -8.34 27.08 51.69
CA LYS A 8 -7.31 28.01 51.13
C LYS A 8 -6.12 28.48 52.01
N ILE A 9 -4.91 28.50 51.42
CA ILE A 9 -4.24 29.72 50.89
C ILE A 9 -2.93 29.34 50.15
N PHE A 10 -2.56 30.16 49.16
CA PHE A 10 -1.34 30.03 48.34
C PHE A 10 -0.08 30.53 49.09
N ILE A 11 1.09 30.09 48.62
CA ILE A 11 2.30 30.86 48.27
C ILE A 11 3.47 29.88 48.32
N ASN A 12 4.20 29.72 47.21
CA ASN A 12 5.47 29.01 47.21
C ASN A 12 6.43 29.79 46.30
N CYS A 13 7.34 30.55 46.91
CA CYS A 13 8.30 31.40 46.22
C CYS A 13 9.64 31.34 46.97
N SER A 14 10.69 30.91 46.25
CA SER A 14 12.13 31.19 46.45
C SER A 14 12.73 31.02 47.87
N LEU A 15 13.81 30.26 48.08
CA LEU A 15 15.15 30.48 47.51
C LEU A 15 16.03 29.21 47.66
N PHE A 16 16.91 28.98 46.68
CA PHE A 16 18.15 28.20 46.81
C PHE A 16 19.18 28.96 47.68
N PRO A 17 20.24 28.35 48.28
CA PRO A 17 21.20 27.52 47.51
C PRO A 17 21.97 26.36 48.20
N VAL A 18 22.38 25.39 47.36
CA VAL A 18 23.50 24.41 47.53
C VAL A 18 23.31 23.36 48.67
N ILE A 19 24.09 22.27 48.87
CA ILE A 19 25.48 21.92 48.48
C ILE A 19 25.67 20.46 48.00
N MET A 20 26.60 20.31 47.05
CA MET A 20 27.31 19.14 46.48
C MET A 20 27.84 18.10 47.50
N ILE A 21 27.83 16.79 47.16
CA ILE A 21 28.96 15.83 47.37
C ILE A 21 28.70 14.42 46.74
N LEU A 22 29.77 13.93 46.10
CA LEU A 22 30.19 12.59 45.61
C LEU A 22 29.22 11.41 45.37
N SER A 23 29.28 10.97 44.11
CA SER A 23 29.29 9.59 43.57
C SER A 23 29.75 8.42 44.47
N VAL A 24 29.02 7.30 44.41
CA VAL A 24 29.57 5.92 44.30
C VAL A 24 28.70 5.11 43.31
N LEU A 25 29.33 4.22 42.55
CA LEU A 25 28.72 3.40 41.50
C LEU A 25 27.93 2.20 42.05
N ALA A 26 26.78 1.90 41.44
CA ALA A 26 26.15 0.58 41.53
C ALA A 26 25.72 0.13 40.12
N THR A 27 26.34 -0.95 39.66
CA THR A 27 26.19 -1.56 38.34
C THR A 27 24.76 -1.97 37.97
N GLY A 28 24.36 -1.58 36.76
CA GLY A 28 23.74 -2.49 35.79
C GLY A 28 22.52 -3.29 36.23
N CYS A 29 21.34 -2.67 36.17
CA CYS A 29 20.08 -3.41 36.06
C CYS A 29 19.50 -3.25 34.65
N THR A 30 19.87 -4.19 33.77
CA THR A 30 19.19 -4.57 32.53
C THR A 30 18.35 -3.49 31.84
N GLN A 31 18.99 -2.76 30.92
CA GLN A 31 18.27 -2.27 29.74
C GLN A 31 17.86 -3.52 28.95
N LEU A 32 16.67 -4.04 29.25
CA LEU A 32 16.09 -5.24 28.64
C LEU A 32 16.04 -5.00 27.14
N GLY A 33 16.97 -5.63 26.44
CA GLY A 33 17.15 -5.41 25.02
C GLY A 33 15.92 -5.89 24.27
N ILE A 34 15.07 -4.95 23.88
CA ILE A 34 14.39 -5.01 22.59
C ILE A 34 15.51 -5.00 21.54
N ARG A 35 16.17 -6.16 21.38
CA ARG A 35 16.98 -6.44 20.20
C ARG A 35 15.99 -6.31 19.06
N ASN A 36 16.14 -5.23 18.29
CA ASN A 36 15.37 -5.04 17.07
C ASN A 36 15.62 -6.25 16.18
N LYS A 37 14.74 -7.25 16.27
CA LYS A 37 14.54 -8.26 15.23
C LYS A 37 13.71 -7.61 14.12
N LEU A 38 14.17 -6.45 13.67
CA LEU A 38 13.92 -5.98 12.32
C LEU A 38 14.79 -6.87 11.44
N SER A 39 14.30 -8.11 11.24
CA SER A 39 14.82 -9.01 10.22
C SER A 39 14.90 -8.20 8.94
N SER A 40 16.11 -8.06 8.39
CA SER A 40 16.37 -7.28 7.19
C SER A 40 15.33 -7.66 6.14
N LEU A 41 14.45 -6.72 5.80
CA LEU A 41 13.47 -6.93 4.73
C LEU A 41 14.25 -7.37 3.49
N PRO A 42 13.73 -8.32 2.71
CA PRO A 42 14.40 -8.76 1.49
C PRO A 42 14.69 -7.52 0.63
N LYS A 43 15.94 -7.37 0.20
CA LYS A 43 16.35 -6.25 -0.64
C LYS A 43 15.51 -6.30 -1.90
N LYS A 44 14.73 -5.23 -2.14
CA LYS A 44 14.05 -5.01 -3.40
C LYS A 44 15.03 -4.38 -4.38
N ASP A 45 15.22 -5.02 -5.52
CA ASP A 45 15.83 -4.44 -6.70
C ASP A 45 14.72 -3.86 -7.59
N VAL A 46 15.00 -2.79 -8.34
CA VAL A 46 14.02 -2.15 -9.22
C VAL A 46 14.61 -1.97 -10.61
N GLU A 47 14.06 -2.68 -11.58
CA GLU A 47 14.45 -2.55 -12.99
C GLU A 47 13.59 -1.48 -13.67
N ARG A 48 14.17 -0.79 -14.65
CA ARG A 48 13.50 0.24 -15.47
C ARG A 48 13.96 0.17 -16.92
N SER A 49 13.04 0.39 -17.85
CA SER A 49 13.35 0.71 -19.26
C SER A 49 12.75 2.04 -19.65
N TYR A 50 13.28 2.63 -20.72
CA TYR A 50 12.96 3.96 -21.18
C TYR A 50 12.79 3.96 -22.70
N TYR A 51 11.81 4.70 -23.18
CA TYR A 51 11.62 4.98 -24.59
C TYR A 51 12.79 5.82 -25.16
N GLN A 52 12.92 5.85 -26.49
CA GLN A 52 13.96 6.63 -27.17
C GLN A 52 13.94 8.13 -26.87
N ASN A 53 12.80 8.68 -26.45
CA ASN A 53 12.65 10.08 -26.03
C ASN A 53 13.07 10.33 -24.56
N GLY A 54 13.49 9.29 -23.83
CA GLY A 54 13.88 9.36 -22.42
C GLY A 54 12.73 9.21 -21.42
N ASN A 55 11.47 9.11 -21.87
CA ASN A 55 10.34 8.83 -20.98
C ASN A 55 10.43 7.40 -20.44
N LEU A 56 10.02 7.21 -19.19
CA LEU A 56 9.93 5.89 -18.57
C LEU A 56 8.93 5.03 -19.36
N GLU A 57 9.30 3.79 -19.66
CA GLU A 57 8.46 2.82 -20.38
C GLU A 57 7.92 1.76 -19.41
N TYR A 58 8.80 1.23 -18.58
CA TYR A 58 8.51 0.14 -17.65
C TYR A 58 9.30 0.30 -16.36
N GLU A 59 8.68 -0.11 -15.24
CA GLU A 59 9.31 -0.24 -13.93
C GLU A 59 8.78 -1.51 -13.26
N ALA A 60 9.66 -2.26 -12.59
CA ALA A 60 9.26 -3.45 -11.84
C ALA A 60 10.11 -3.70 -10.61
N GLU A 61 9.46 -4.11 -9.53
CA GLU A 61 10.08 -4.51 -8.26
C GLU A 61 10.41 -6.01 -8.23
N PHE A 62 11.65 -6.34 -7.92
CA PHE A 62 12.14 -7.72 -7.83
C PHE A 62 12.67 -8.04 -6.44
N VAL A 63 12.42 -9.27 -5.97
CA VAL A 63 13.01 -9.86 -4.76
C VAL A 63 13.69 -11.17 -5.15
N ASN A 64 14.98 -11.29 -4.84
CA ASN A 64 15.79 -12.48 -5.15
C ASN A 64 15.70 -12.91 -6.64
N GLY A 65 15.67 -11.94 -7.56
CA GLY A 65 15.56 -12.19 -9.01
C GLY A 65 14.17 -12.62 -9.51
N LYS A 66 13.12 -12.54 -8.66
CA LYS A 66 11.72 -12.77 -9.06
C LYS A 66 10.90 -11.49 -8.93
N LEU A 67 9.97 -11.29 -9.84
CA LEU A 67 9.02 -10.17 -9.81
C LEU A 67 8.13 -10.28 -8.56
N ASP A 68 8.26 -9.34 -7.63
CA ASP A 68 7.60 -9.35 -6.32
C ASP A 68 7.42 -7.92 -5.78
N GLY A 69 6.18 -7.44 -5.86
CA GLY A 69 5.81 -6.03 -5.70
C GLY A 69 5.06 -5.50 -6.91
N THR A 70 5.22 -4.20 -7.18
CA THR A 70 4.52 -3.53 -8.29
C THR A 70 5.32 -3.62 -9.60
N SER A 71 4.61 -3.81 -10.70
CA SER A 71 5.06 -3.47 -12.05
C SER A 71 4.16 -2.38 -12.63
N ARG A 72 4.76 -1.46 -13.40
CA ARG A 72 4.10 -0.32 -14.03
C ARG A 72 4.57 -0.21 -15.48
N VAL A 73 3.65 0.13 -16.37
CA VAL A 73 3.93 0.45 -17.79
C VAL A 73 3.38 1.83 -18.07
N TRP A 74 4.12 2.64 -18.80
CA TRP A 74 3.71 3.97 -19.27
C TRP A 74 3.68 4.00 -20.80
N SER A 75 2.90 4.91 -21.36
CA SER A 75 2.92 5.22 -22.79
C SER A 75 4.15 6.06 -23.16
N VAL A 76 4.43 6.17 -24.47
CA VAL A 76 5.52 7.01 -25.00
C VAL A 76 5.44 8.48 -24.56
N ASP A 77 4.23 8.98 -24.29
CA ASP A 77 3.95 10.33 -23.80
C ASP A 77 4.12 10.48 -22.26
N GLY A 78 4.42 9.40 -21.55
CA GLY A 78 4.64 9.38 -20.10
C GLY A 78 3.37 9.17 -19.26
N ASN A 79 2.22 8.90 -19.87
CA ASN A 79 0.98 8.57 -19.15
C ASN A 79 1.02 7.14 -18.65
N LEU A 80 0.57 6.86 -17.42
CA LEU A 80 0.53 5.50 -16.88
C LEU A 80 -0.49 4.67 -17.67
N TYR A 81 -0.02 3.60 -18.31
CA TYR A 81 -0.84 2.70 -19.13
C TYR A 81 -1.36 1.50 -18.32
N SER A 82 -0.53 0.92 -17.45
CA SER A 82 -0.96 -0.13 -16.55
C SER A 82 -0.19 -0.17 -15.23
N LYS A 83 -0.83 -0.75 -14.21
CA LYS A 83 -0.23 -1.12 -12.92
C LYS A 83 -0.65 -2.55 -12.59
N SER A 84 0.31 -3.40 -12.27
CA SER A 84 0.09 -4.81 -11.94
C SER A 84 0.85 -5.17 -10.67
N GLU A 85 0.25 -6.00 -9.83
CA GLU A 85 0.87 -6.50 -8.60
C GLU A 85 1.24 -7.99 -8.76
N TYR A 86 2.38 -8.36 -8.14
CA TYR A 86 2.97 -9.69 -8.24
C TYR A 86 3.52 -10.16 -6.88
N SER A 87 3.51 -11.47 -6.65
CA SER A 87 4.29 -12.11 -5.59
C SER A 87 4.97 -13.38 -6.12
N ASN A 88 6.23 -13.58 -5.78
CA ASN A 88 7.05 -14.74 -6.15
C ASN A 88 7.07 -15.05 -7.66
N GLY A 89 6.91 -14.04 -8.51
CA GLY A 89 6.82 -14.17 -9.97
C GLY A 89 5.42 -14.47 -10.53
N GLN A 90 4.38 -14.48 -9.70
CA GLN A 90 2.99 -14.73 -10.12
C GLN A 90 2.11 -13.48 -9.93
N PRO A 91 1.12 -13.23 -10.82
CA PRO A 91 0.08 -12.22 -10.60
C PRO A 91 -0.60 -12.39 -9.23
N HIS A 92 -0.66 -11.32 -8.44
CA HIS A 92 -1.29 -11.30 -7.12
C HIS A 92 -1.66 -9.87 -6.75
N GLY A 93 -2.87 -9.64 -6.21
CA GLY A 93 -3.37 -8.29 -5.95
C GLY A 93 -4.09 -7.69 -7.15
N VAL A 94 -4.20 -6.36 -7.22
CA VAL A 94 -5.02 -5.68 -8.23
C VAL A 94 -4.21 -5.37 -9.48
N TRP A 95 -4.79 -5.67 -10.64
CA TRP A 95 -4.28 -5.30 -11.97
C TRP A 95 -5.20 -4.26 -12.58
N ILE A 96 -4.59 -3.19 -13.08
CA ILE A 96 -5.27 -1.99 -13.59
C ILE A 96 -4.67 -1.63 -14.94
N ILE A 97 -5.53 -1.36 -15.93
CA ILE A 97 -5.16 -0.79 -17.23
C ILE A 97 -5.98 0.49 -17.43
N PHE A 98 -5.33 1.52 -17.97
CA PHE A 98 -5.93 2.82 -18.23
C PHE A 98 -6.15 3.05 -19.73
N HIS A 99 -7.17 3.83 -20.06
CA HIS A 99 -7.37 4.41 -21.39
C HIS A 99 -6.30 5.48 -21.69
N SER A 100 -6.15 5.88 -22.95
CA SER A 100 -5.17 6.91 -23.36
C SER A 100 -5.43 8.29 -22.76
N ASN A 101 -6.66 8.57 -22.31
CA ASN A 101 -7.04 9.77 -21.57
C ASN A 101 -6.75 9.69 -20.05
N GLY A 102 -6.23 8.55 -19.57
CA GLY A 102 -5.93 8.29 -18.16
C GLY A 102 -7.10 7.76 -17.32
N THR A 103 -8.30 7.57 -17.87
CA THR A 103 -9.42 6.97 -17.13
C THR A 103 -9.25 5.44 -17.02
N LEU A 104 -9.90 4.84 -16.03
CA LEU A 104 -9.85 3.39 -15.82
C LEU A 104 -10.45 2.66 -17.04
N MET A 105 -9.75 1.68 -17.61
CA MET A 105 -10.27 0.81 -18.68
C MET A 105 -10.65 -0.58 -18.14
N HIS A 106 -9.77 -1.16 -17.32
CA HIS A 106 -9.88 -2.54 -16.86
C HIS A 106 -9.32 -2.65 -15.44
N GLU A 107 -10.06 -3.33 -14.58
CA GLU A 107 -9.65 -3.69 -13.23
C GLU A 107 -9.93 -5.18 -13.02
N VAL A 108 -8.96 -5.93 -12.52
CA VAL A 108 -9.16 -7.33 -12.13
C VAL A 108 -8.22 -7.71 -10.99
N GLN A 109 -8.74 -8.47 -10.03
CA GLN A 109 -7.95 -8.99 -8.92
C GLN A 109 -7.44 -10.41 -9.24
N TYR A 110 -6.19 -10.67 -8.82
CA TYR A 110 -5.49 -11.95 -8.97
C TYR A 110 -5.08 -12.51 -7.62
N GLU A 111 -5.11 -13.84 -7.50
CA GLU A 111 -4.51 -14.58 -6.39
C GLU A 111 -3.86 -15.87 -6.94
N TYR A 112 -2.62 -16.17 -6.53
CA TYR A 112 -1.81 -17.31 -7.01
C TYR A 112 -1.77 -17.44 -8.55
N GLY A 113 -1.66 -16.30 -9.25
CA GLY A 113 -1.63 -16.24 -10.71
C GLY A 113 -2.97 -16.41 -11.41
N GLN A 114 -4.09 -16.49 -10.68
CA GLN A 114 -5.42 -16.76 -11.23
C GLN A 114 -6.39 -15.62 -10.87
N LYS A 115 -7.35 -15.30 -11.75
CA LYS A 115 -8.38 -14.30 -11.45
C LYS A 115 -9.18 -14.71 -10.22
N HIS A 116 -9.32 -13.81 -9.25
CA HIS A 116 -10.08 -14.04 -8.02
C HIS A 116 -10.72 -12.73 -7.57
N GLY A 117 -12.03 -12.73 -7.34
CA GLY A 117 -12.82 -11.53 -7.12
C GLY A 117 -13.42 -10.96 -8.41
N ILE A 118 -13.77 -9.68 -8.39
CA ILE A 118 -14.49 -9.03 -9.49
C ILE A 118 -13.52 -8.54 -10.58
N GLU A 119 -13.82 -8.88 -11.83
CA GLU A 119 -13.26 -8.23 -13.02
C GLU A 119 -14.26 -7.18 -13.54
N LYS A 120 -13.77 -5.97 -13.82
CA LYS A 120 -14.54 -4.85 -14.36
C LYS A 120 -13.87 -4.26 -15.58
N TRP A 121 -14.68 -3.91 -16.57
CA TRP A 121 -14.28 -3.12 -17.73
C TRP A 121 -15.10 -1.84 -17.77
N PHE A 122 -14.52 -0.77 -18.29
CA PHE A 122 -15.09 0.56 -18.32
C PHE A 122 -14.93 1.20 -19.70
N TYR A 123 -15.88 2.06 -20.06
CA TYR A 123 -15.77 2.95 -21.21
C TYR A 123 -14.87 4.16 -20.88
N GLU A 124 -14.40 4.88 -21.90
CA GLU A 124 -13.56 6.08 -21.72
C GLU A 124 -14.22 7.19 -20.87
N ASN A 125 -15.56 7.20 -20.84
CA ASN A 125 -16.40 8.09 -20.02
C ASN A 125 -16.68 7.55 -18.60
N GLU A 126 -15.84 6.62 -18.11
CA GLU A 126 -15.84 6.04 -16.77
C GLU A 126 -17.07 5.18 -16.40
N GLN A 127 -18.01 4.99 -17.33
CA GLN A 127 -19.15 4.09 -17.12
C GLN A 127 -18.71 2.62 -17.15
N LEU A 128 -19.28 1.81 -16.24
CA LEU A 128 -19.08 0.37 -16.21
C LEU A 128 -19.63 -0.26 -17.51
N LYS A 129 -18.76 -0.98 -18.22
CA LYS A 129 -19.03 -1.67 -19.50
C LYS A 129 -19.36 -3.14 -19.29
N SER A 130 -18.66 -3.81 -18.38
CA SER A 130 -18.96 -5.19 -17.99
C SER A 130 -18.36 -5.57 -16.65
N GLU A 131 -19.00 -6.51 -15.96
CA GLU A 131 -18.57 -7.05 -14.68
C GLU A 131 -18.74 -8.57 -14.65
N GLN A 132 -17.76 -9.28 -14.09
CA GLN A 132 -17.86 -10.72 -13.84
C GLN A 132 -17.06 -11.12 -12.58
N ASN A 133 -17.65 -11.95 -11.72
CA ASN A 133 -16.96 -12.48 -10.55
C ASN A 133 -16.22 -13.79 -10.89
N PHE A 134 -14.98 -13.93 -10.42
CA PHE A 134 -14.13 -15.11 -10.58
C PHE A 134 -13.70 -15.70 -9.25
N ASN A 135 -13.57 -17.02 -9.21
CA ASN A 135 -12.96 -17.77 -8.11
C ASN A 135 -11.89 -18.69 -8.68
N TYR A 136 -10.62 -18.31 -8.52
CA TYR A 136 -9.44 -19.01 -9.04
C TYR A 136 -9.61 -19.41 -10.52
N GLY A 137 -9.70 -18.39 -11.38
CA GLY A 137 -9.80 -18.51 -12.83
C GLY A 137 -11.16 -18.96 -13.37
N LYS A 138 -12.08 -19.43 -12.52
CA LYS A 138 -13.42 -19.87 -12.94
C LYS A 138 -14.45 -18.77 -12.70
N PRO A 139 -15.32 -18.44 -13.68
CA PRO A 139 -16.43 -17.52 -13.44
C PRO A 139 -17.41 -18.10 -12.41
N VAL A 140 -17.82 -17.28 -11.45
CA VAL A 140 -18.83 -17.58 -10.42
C VAL A 140 -20.20 -17.04 -10.82
N THR A 141 -20.20 -15.92 -11.55
CA THR A 141 -21.40 -15.31 -12.14
C THR A 141 -21.28 -15.31 -13.65
N ASP A 142 -22.42 -15.23 -14.33
CA ASP A 142 -22.44 -14.76 -15.71
C ASP A 142 -21.84 -13.34 -15.81
N MET A 143 -21.34 -12.99 -16.99
CA MET A 143 -20.83 -11.65 -17.26
C MET A 143 -22.00 -10.71 -17.53
N ILE A 144 -22.17 -9.70 -16.68
CA ILE A 144 -23.11 -8.61 -16.94
C ILE A 144 -22.42 -7.60 -17.85
N ARG A 145 -23.14 -7.09 -18.85
CA ARG A 145 -22.66 -6.07 -19.78
C ARG A 145 -23.65 -4.91 -19.83
N TRP A 146 -23.13 -3.69 -20.02
CA TRP A 146 -23.93 -2.48 -20.15
C TRP A 146 -23.53 -1.69 -21.39
N ASN A 147 -24.49 -1.01 -21.98
CA ASN A 147 -24.29 0.02 -22.99
C ASN A 147 -23.91 1.36 -22.32
N GLN A 148 -23.47 2.35 -23.10
CA GLN A 148 -23.13 3.70 -22.61
C GLN A 148 -24.33 4.53 -22.12
N ASP A 149 -25.57 4.08 -22.35
CA ASP A 149 -26.77 4.66 -21.75
C ASP A 149 -27.13 4.02 -20.39
N GLY A 150 -26.34 3.03 -19.94
CA GLY A 150 -26.58 2.25 -18.72
C GLY A 150 -27.57 1.09 -18.88
N THR A 151 -28.11 0.83 -20.08
CA THR A 151 -28.97 -0.34 -20.32
C THR A 151 -28.16 -1.64 -20.31
N ILE A 152 -28.74 -2.71 -19.75
CA ILE A 152 -28.11 -4.04 -19.74
C ILE A 152 -28.17 -4.64 -21.14
N LEU A 153 -27.03 -5.17 -21.59
CA LEU A 153 -26.92 -5.93 -22.82
C LEU A 153 -27.10 -7.43 -22.50
N TYR A 154 -28.20 -8.00 -22.99
CA TYR A 154 -28.54 -9.43 -22.91
C TYR A 154 -27.85 -10.25 -24.00
#